data_AF-A0A1H2GB90-F1
#
_entry.id   AF-A0A1H2GB90-F1
#
_cell.length_a   1.000
_cell.length_b   1.000
_cell.length_c   1.000
_cell.angle_alpha   90.00
_cell.angle_beta   90.00
_cell.angle_gamma   90.00
#
_symmetry.space_group_name_H-M   'P 1'
#
loop_
_entity.id
_entity.type
_entity.pdbx_description
1 polymer ?
#
loop_
_entity_poly.entity_id
_entity_poly.type
_entity_poly.pdbx_seq_one_letter_code
_entity_poly.pdbx_strand_id
1 'polypeptide(L)' 'MKDKKKIDKERQMSYDSLPPSIKESLTEEEKEIFLYAEVWPDSLFEKLDEFIVKD' A
#
# COMPACT_ATOMS: atom_id res chain seq x y z
N MET A 1 23.93 -6.79 8.10
CA MET A 1 22.79 -7.65 8.49
C MET A 1 21.69 -6.78 9.07
N LYS A 2 20.47 -6.91 8.51
CA LYS A 2 19.21 -6.21 8.83
C LYS A 2 19.10 -4.78 8.28
N ASP A 3 19.08 -4.69 6.96
CA ASP A 3 18.38 -3.61 6.25
C ASP A 3 16.89 -3.70 6.59
N LYS A 4 16.51 -3.05 7.69
CA LYS A 4 15.11 -2.72 7.94
C LYS A 4 14.68 -1.90 6.73
N LYS A 5 14.00 -2.51 5.75
CA LYS A 5 13.36 -1.81 4.63
C LYS A 5 12.63 -0.62 5.24
N LYS A 6 13.22 0.58 5.12
CA LYS A 6 12.58 1.79 5.61
C LYS A 6 11.32 1.87 4.77
N ILE A 7 10.16 1.77 5.39
CA ILE A 7 8.90 2.10 4.73
C ILE A 7 9.15 3.44 4.06
N ASP A 8 8.96 3.48 2.75
CA ASP A 8 9.11 4.72 2.04
C ASP A 8 8.13 5.72 2.65
N LYS A 9 8.62 6.90 3.03
CA LYS A 9 7.75 7.89 3.66
C LYS A 9 6.58 8.23 2.76
N GLU A 10 6.80 8.21 1.45
CA GLU A 10 5.76 8.38 0.45
C GLU A 10 4.71 7.27 0.53
N ARG A 11 5.11 6.01 0.69
CA ARG A 11 4.16 4.89 0.85
C ARG A 11 3.35 5.02 2.14
N GLN A 12 3.99 5.39 3.25
CA GLN A 12 3.24 5.62 4.49
C GLN A 12 2.23 6.76 4.31
N MET A 13 2.63 7.86 3.67
CA MET A 13 1.72 8.98 3.39
C MET A 13 0.60 8.57 2.44
N SER A 14 0.88 7.80 1.39
CA SER A 14 -0.15 7.27 0.49
C SER A 14 -1.14 6.40 1.25
N TYR A 15 -0.66 5.50 2.11
CA TYR A 15 -1.53 4.70 2.97
C TYR A 15 -2.39 5.59 3.86
N ASP A 16 -1.79 6.58 4.52
CA ASP A 16 -2.50 7.49 5.43
C ASP A 16 -3.52 8.37 4.69
N SER A 17 -3.28 8.70 3.41
CA SER A 17 -4.23 9.38 2.53
C SER A 17 -5.37 8.50 2.01
N LEU A 18 -5.26 7.16 2.10
CA LEU A 18 -6.35 6.28 1.67
C LEU A 18 -7.62 6.53 2.53
N PRO A 19 -8.82 6.47 1.92
CA PRO A 19 -10.06 6.54 2.66
C PRO A 19 -10.17 5.41 3.69
N PRO A 20 -10.87 5.65 4.81
CA PRO A 20 -11.07 4.63 5.84
C PRO A 20 -11.73 3.36 5.28
N SER A 21 -12.70 3.49 4.36
CA SER A 21 -13.37 2.34 3.73
C SER A 21 -12.41 1.42 2.97
N ILE A 22 -11.35 1.98 2.37
CA ILE A 22 -10.31 1.19 1.70
C ILE A 22 -9.39 0.54 2.73
N LYS A 23 -8.95 1.29 3.75
CA LYS A 23 -8.13 0.74 4.84
C LYS A 23 -8.82 -0.40 5.61
N GLU A 24 -10.15 -0.35 5.71
CA GLU A 24 -10.98 -1.41 6.30
C GLU A 24 -11.14 -2.61 5.35
N SER A 25 -11.14 -2.37 4.04
CA SER A 25 -11.16 -3.41 3.00
C SER A 25 -9.81 -4.12 2.83
N LEU A 26 -8.71 -3.51 3.29
CA LEU A 26 -7.37 -4.10 3.27
C LEU A 26 -7.14 -5.01 4.47
N THR A 27 -6.71 -6.23 4.20
CA THR A 27 -6.23 -7.19 5.19
C THR A 27 -4.87 -6.76 5.75
N GLU A 28 -4.45 -7.35 6.88
CA GLU A 28 -3.12 -7.08 7.45
C GLU A 28 -1.99 -7.44 6.47
N GLU A 29 -2.14 -8.53 5.72
CA GLU A 29 -1.18 -8.96 4.71
C GLU A 29 -1.09 -7.96 3.55
N GLU A 30 -2.23 -7.48 3.04
CA GLU A 30 -2.25 -6.43 2.01
C GLU A 30 -1.64 -5.10 2.50
N LYS A 31 -1.82 -4.76 3.78
CA LYS A 31 -1.19 -3.57 4.39
C LYS A 31 0.32 -3.69 4.44
N GLU A 32 0.83 -4.86 4.84
CA GLU A 32 2.27 -5.11 4.80
C GLU A 32 2.80 -5.08 3.36
N ILE A 33 2.08 -5.65 2.41
CA ILE A 33 2.45 -5.59 0.99
C ILE A 33 2.46 -4.14 0.49
N PHE A 34 1.44 -3.35 0.81
CA PHE A 34 1.36 -1.95 0.43
C PHE A 34 2.60 -1.17 0.93
N LEU A 35 2.94 -1.34 2.21
CA LEU A 35 4.00 -0.58 2.87
C LEU A 35 5.42 -1.08 2.56
N TYR A 36 5.62 -2.39 2.36
CA TYR A 36 6.95 -3.01 2.31
C TYR A 36 7.26 -3.82 1.04
N ALA A 37 6.25 -4.25 0.28
CA ALA A 37 6.49 -5.04 -0.91
C ALA A 37 7.08 -4.17 -2.03
N GLU A 38 8.07 -4.71 -2.72
CA GLU A 38 8.69 -4.01 -3.85
C GLU A 38 7.72 -3.88 -5.02
N VAL A 39 6.90 -4.91 -5.22
CA VAL A 39 5.85 -4.99 -6.25
C VAL A 39 4.52 -5.31 -5.56
N TRP A 40 3.45 -4.63 -5.97
CA TRP A 40 2.10 -4.94 -5.51
C TRP A 40 1.48 -6.03 -6.38
N PRO A 41 0.75 -6.99 -5.79
CA PRO A 41 -0.02 -7.95 -6.55
C PRO A 41 -1.15 -7.24 -7.29
N ASP A 42 -1.52 -7.78 -8.46
CA ASP A 42 -2.58 -7.22 -9.30
C ASP A 42 -3.88 -7.02 -8.52
N SER A 43 -4.20 -7.93 -7.59
CA SER A 43 -5.38 -7.84 -6.72
C SER A 43 -5.39 -6.60 -5.82
N LEU A 44 -4.23 -6.17 -5.32
CA LEU A 44 -4.11 -4.95 -4.51
C LEU A 44 -4.18 -3.72 -5.41
N PHE A 45 -3.58 -3.80 -6.60
CA PHE A 45 -3.62 -2.73 -7.58
C PHE A 45 -5.05 -2.48 -8.08
N GLU A 46 -5.82 -3.52 -8.41
CA GLU A 46 -7.22 -3.43 -8.80
C GLU A 46 -8.10 -2.83 -7.69
N LYS A 47 -7.89 -3.24 -6.43
CA LYS A 47 -8.63 -2.69 -5.29
C LYS A 47 -8.33 -1.19 -5.07
N LEU A 48 -7.14 -0.75 -5.45
CA LEU A 48 -6.68 0.62 -5.32
C LEU A 48 -6.70 1.40 -6.65
N ASP A 49 -7.21 0.82 -7.74
CA ASP A 49 -7.09 1.40 -9.09
C ASP A 49 -7.76 2.77 -9.18
N GLU A 50 -8.85 2.97 -8.43
CA GLU A 50 -9.54 4.26 -8.31
C GLU A 50 -8.76 5.32 -7.51
N PHE A 51 -7.72 4.91 -6.76
CA PHE A 51 -6.90 5.76 -5.88
C PHE A 51 -5.46 5.91 -6.37
N ILE A 52 -5.00 5.03 -7.24
CA ILE A 52 -3.70 5.11 -7.88
C ILE A 52 -3.82 6.05 -9.07
N VAL A 53 -3.12 7.19 -9.03
CA VAL A 53 -3.07 8.10 -10.17
C VAL A 53 -2.27 7.42 -11.28
N LYS A 54 -2.95 7.01 -12.35
CA LYS A 54 -2.32 6.66 -13.62
C LYS A 54 -2.00 7.96 -14.35
N ASP A 55 -0.71 8.24 -14.52
CA ASP A 55 -0.21 9.31 -15.40
C ASP A 55 -0.59 9.03 -16.87
#